data_AF-A0A7K3B5R3-F1
#
_entry.id   AF-A0A7K3B5R3-F1
#
_cell.length_a   1.000
_cell.length_b   1.000
_cell.length_c   1.000
_cell.angle_alpha   90.00
_cell.angle_beta   90.00
_cell.angle_gamma   90.00
#
_symmetry.space_group_name_H-M   'P 1'
#
loop_
_entity.id
_entity.type
_entity.pdbx_description
1 polymer ?
#
loop_
_entity_poly.entity_id
_entity_poly.type
_entity_poly.pdbx_seq_one_letter_code
_entity_poly.pdbx_strand_id
1 'polypeptide(L)'
;MRGEPRQADHVKTALIARAEPGTWARVFVYRASKTAQQIARMARLGELGAYSPAGDFEAYASLVPDGSAVWVRYVGDGPVPPPLPQRMTVRVPDYGTGPDYRGVRIVEVEVLPLCPACGGPRGFDRITPDRFQRDDAWHTRDRWDNPCGHKDMYEDVLAEARSLALKVSRSPSADDVDGGSHAAAVRFLVEGAAAKRFFHAKQAAQALHEAGHTEAAGIIREQLQARRGAMSAKQAAHHLHTVGGGGPR
;
A
#
# COMPACT_ATOMS: atom_id res chain seq x y z
N MET A 1 -20.65 -20.02 17.13
CA MET A 1 -19.57 -19.64 16.19
C MET A 1 -19.26 -20.86 15.32
N ARG A 2 -19.47 -20.79 13.99
CA ARG A 2 -19.07 -21.90 13.10
C ARG A 2 -17.54 -21.87 13.02
N GLY A 3 -16.88 -22.98 13.33
CA GLY A 3 -15.42 -23.05 13.23
C GLY A 3 -15.01 -22.78 11.78
N GLU A 4 -14.22 -21.73 11.56
CA GLU A 4 -13.66 -21.49 10.23
C GLU A 4 -12.81 -22.71 9.83
N PRO A 5 -12.86 -23.12 8.55
CA PRO A 5 -12.09 -24.26 8.08
C PRO A 5 -10.61 -24.04 8.39
N ARG A 6 -9.93 -25.09 8.87
CA ARG A 6 -8.50 -25.00 9.22
C ARG A 6 -7.58 -24.81 8.00
N GLN A 7 -8.11 -24.94 6.79
CA GLN A 7 -7.36 -24.89 5.54
C GLN A 7 -8.17 -24.18 4.45
N ALA A 8 -7.45 -23.48 3.56
CA ALA A 8 -8.02 -22.82 2.39
C ALA A 8 -8.55 -23.85 1.38
N ASP A 9 -9.79 -23.66 0.92
CA ASP A 9 -10.38 -24.43 -0.18
C ASP A 9 -10.22 -23.66 -1.49
N HIS A 10 -9.03 -23.78 -2.08
CA HIS A 10 -8.67 -23.04 -3.29
C HIS A 10 -9.55 -23.38 -4.49
N VAL A 11 -9.97 -24.65 -4.62
CA VAL A 11 -10.81 -25.10 -5.72
C VAL A 11 -12.18 -24.43 -5.63
N LYS A 12 -12.81 -24.48 -4.46
CA LYS A 12 -14.09 -23.82 -4.24
C LYS A 12 -14.02 -22.32 -4.47
N THR A 13 -13.02 -21.62 -3.93
CA THR A 13 -12.89 -20.18 -4.16
C THR A 13 -12.66 -19.84 -5.63
N ALA A 14 -11.85 -20.63 -6.35
CA ALA A 14 -11.64 -20.41 -7.78
C ALA A 14 -12.91 -20.62 -8.60
N LEU A 15 -13.75 -21.62 -8.25
CA LEU A 15 -15.06 -21.82 -8.88
C LEU A 15 -16.00 -20.63 -8.64
N ILE A 16 -16.05 -20.10 -7.40
CA ILE A 16 -16.83 -18.90 -7.08
C ILE A 16 -16.37 -17.71 -7.92
N ALA A 17 -15.06 -17.47 -7.99
CA ALA A 17 -14.52 -16.34 -8.74
C ALA A 17 -14.75 -16.47 -10.26
N ARG A 18 -14.72 -17.70 -10.82
CA ARG A 18 -15.07 -17.94 -12.24
C ARG A 18 -16.56 -17.75 -12.52
N ALA A 19 -17.42 -18.09 -11.56
CA ALA A 19 -18.86 -17.91 -11.69
C ALA A 19 -19.27 -16.42 -11.68
N GLU A 20 -18.46 -15.56 -11.05
CA GLU A 20 -18.66 -14.11 -10.99
C GLU A 20 -17.39 -13.35 -11.43
N PRO A 21 -17.07 -13.33 -12.75
CA PRO A 21 -15.85 -12.67 -13.24
C PRO A 21 -15.75 -11.22 -12.79
N GLY A 22 -14.55 -10.82 -12.40
CA GLY A 22 -14.24 -9.50 -11.87
C GLY A 22 -14.61 -9.25 -10.40
N THR A 23 -15.42 -10.11 -9.79
CA THR A 23 -15.75 -10.02 -8.36
C THR A 23 -14.65 -10.63 -7.49
N TRP A 24 -14.29 -9.94 -6.42
CA TRP A 24 -13.27 -10.40 -5.47
C TRP A 24 -13.83 -11.44 -4.50
N ALA A 25 -13.26 -12.63 -4.51
CA ALA A 25 -13.54 -13.72 -3.59
C ALA A 25 -12.42 -13.89 -2.56
N ARG A 26 -12.79 -14.01 -1.28
CA ARG A 26 -11.83 -14.30 -0.21
C ARG A 26 -11.41 -15.76 -0.27
N VAL A 27 -10.11 -16.00 -0.29
CA VAL A 27 -9.52 -17.34 -0.24
C VAL A 27 -9.45 -17.82 1.20
N PHE A 28 -8.65 -17.11 2.02
CA PHE A 28 -8.39 -17.48 3.41
C PHE A 28 -7.69 -16.34 4.18
N VAL A 29 -7.67 -16.41 5.51
CA VAL A 29 -6.86 -15.54 6.38
C VAL A 29 -5.69 -16.35 6.93
N TYR A 30 -4.48 -16.05 6.46
CA TYR A 30 -3.26 -16.71 6.91
C TYR A 30 -2.66 -15.97 8.10
N ARG A 31 -2.11 -16.68 9.08
CA ARG A 31 -1.43 -16.06 10.24
C ARG A 31 -0.21 -15.21 9.84
N ALA A 32 0.54 -15.66 8.82
CA ALA A 32 1.77 -15.01 8.39
C ALA A 32 1.59 -14.27 7.07
N SER A 33 1.93 -12.97 7.08
CA SER A 33 1.86 -12.10 5.90
C SER A 33 2.69 -12.63 4.72
N LYS A 34 3.89 -13.17 4.97
CA LYS A 34 4.73 -13.78 3.92
C LYS A 34 4.04 -14.96 3.22
N THR A 35 3.31 -15.79 3.98
CA THR A 35 2.56 -16.91 3.41
C THR A 35 1.42 -16.41 2.53
N ALA A 36 0.63 -15.43 3.02
CA ALA A 36 -0.44 -14.83 2.22
C ALA A 36 0.08 -14.20 0.92
N GLN A 37 1.18 -13.45 0.98
CA GLN A 37 1.82 -12.84 -0.18
C GLN A 37 2.29 -13.90 -1.19
N GLN A 38 2.90 -15.00 -0.71
CA GLN A 38 3.34 -16.10 -1.55
C GLN A 38 2.15 -16.80 -2.21
N ILE A 39 1.06 -17.08 -1.48
CA ILE A 39 -0.16 -17.67 -2.06
C ILE A 39 -0.78 -16.75 -3.12
N ALA A 40 -0.90 -15.45 -2.83
CA ALA A 40 -1.38 -14.48 -3.82
C ALA A 40 -0.46 -14.41 -5.04
N ARG A 41 0.86 -14.58 -4.89
CA ARG A 41 1.80 -14.68 -6.04
C ARG A 41 1.52 -15.93 -6.87
N MET A 42 1.41 -17.09 -6.23
CA MET A 42 1.18 -18.36 -6.91
C MET A 42 -0.15 -18.38 -7.67
N ALA A 43 -1.20 -17.79 -7.09
CA ALA A 43 -2.50 -17.65 -7.76
C ALA A 43 -2.39 -16.85 -9.07
N ARG A 44 -1.70 -15.68 -9.06
CA ARG A 44 -1.51 -14.87 -10.27
C ARG A 44 -0.71 -15.60 -11.37
N LEU A 45 0.24 -16.44 -10.96
CA LEU A 45 1.11 -17.17 -11.87
C LEU A 45 0.56 -18.54 -12.28
N GLY A 46 -0.64 -18.92 -11.84
CA GLY A 46 -1.21 -20.23 -12.12
C GLY A 46 -0.43 -21.40 -11.50
N GLU A 47 0.47 -21.16 -10.53
CA GLU A 47 1.29 -22.19 -9.87
C GLU A 47 0.44 -23.08 -8.93
N LEU A 48 -0.77 -22.63 -8.59
CA LEU A 48 -1.79 -23.43 -7.90
C LEU A 48 -2.80 -23.90 -8.94
N GLY A 49 -2.97 -25.21 -9.11
CA GLY A 49 -3.81 -25.78 -10.17
C GLY A 49 -5.24 -25.23 -10.23
N ALA A 50 -5.82 -24.82 -9.11
CA ALA A 50 -7.14 -24.18 -9.06
C ALA A 50 -7.23 -22.84 -9.83
N TYR A 51 -6.11 -22.09 -9.90
CA TYR A 51 -6.00 -20.76 -10.51
C TYR A 51 -5.23 -20.76 -11.84
N SER A 52 -5.08 -21.92 -12.49
CA SER A 52 -4.51 -22.04 -13.84
C SER A 52 -5.55 -21.65 -14.92
N PRO A 53 -5.13 -21.12 -16.09
CA PRO A 53 -3.76 -20.75 -16.49
C PRO A 53 -3.22 -19.46 -15.84
N ALA A 54 -1.92 -19.19 -16.01
CA ALA A 54 -1.30 -17.96 -15.53
C ALA A 54 -1.93 -16.73 -16.20
N GLY A 55 -2.24 -15.69 -15.41
CA GLY A 55 -2.91 -14.48 -15.90
C GLY A 55 -4.43 -14.49 -15.77
N ASP A 56 -5.07 -15.64 -15.60
CA ASP A 56 -6.54 -15.74 -15.47
C ASP A 56 -7.07 -15.21 -14.14
N PHE A 57 -6.21 -15.07 -13.14
CA PHE A 57 -6.58 -14.58 -11.83
C PHE A 57 -5.72 -13.38 -11.43
N GLU A 58 -6.39 -12.33 -10.99
CA GLU A 58 -5.75 -11.36 -10.13
C GLU A 58 -5.83 -11.82 -8.68
N ALA A 59 -4.82 -11.47 -7.90
CA ALA A 59 -4.79 -11.77 -6.48
C ALA A 59 -3.99 -10.73 -5.72
N TYR A 60 -4.35 -10.49 -4.46
CA TYR A 60 -3.55 -9.72 -3.54
C TYR A 60 -3.67 -10.27 -2.11
N ALA A 61 -2.75 -9.84 -1.25
CA ALA A 61 -2.81 -10.09 0.18
C ALA A 61 -2.96 -8.76 0.92
N SER A 62 -3.87 -8.71 1.89
CA SER A 62 -4.09 -7.56 2.77
C SER A 62 -3.85 -7.96 4.22
N LEU A 63 -3.36 -7.03 5.04
CA LEU A 63 -3.37 -7.21 6.49
C LEU A 63 -4.80 -7.01 7.02
N VAL A 64 -5.16 -7.82 8.00
CA VAL A 64 -6.44 -7.79 8.73
C VAL A 64 -6.15 -8.08 10.21
N PRO A 65 -7.08 -7.80 11.15
CA PRO A 65 -6.84 -8.01 12.58
C PRO A 65 -6.34 -9.44 12.91
N ASP A 66 -6.88 -10.45 12.24
CA ASP A 66 -6.59 -11.86 12.50
C ASP A 66 -5.42 -12.44 11.68
N GLY A 67 -4.72 -11.61 10.89
CA GLY A 67 -3.58 -12.03 10.08
C GLY A 67 -3.51 -11.35 8.73
N SER A 68 -3.42 -12.14 7.65
CA SER A 68 -3.38 -11.62 6.29
C SER A 68 -4.34 -12.38 5.38
N ALA A 69 -5.36 -11.67 4.90
CA ALA A 69 -6.36 -12.19 3.99
C ALA A 69 -5.83 -12.23 2.56
N VAL A 70 -6.06 -13.34 1.86
CA VAL A 70 -5.83 -13.45 0.41
C VAL A 70 -7.16 -13.33 -0.31
N TRP A 71 -7.17 -12.48 -1.33
CA TRP A 71 -8.32 -12.25 -2.21
C TRP A 71 -7.92 -12.55 -3.65
N VAL A 72 -8.85 -13.13 -4.41
CA VAL A 72 -8.67 -13.43 -5.83
C VAL A 72 -9.89 -12.95 -6.62
N ARG A 73 -9.71 -12.62 -7.89
CA ARG A 73 -10.81 -12.47 -8.85
C ARG A 73 -10.42 -13.08 -10.18
N TYR A 74 -11.39 -13.63 -10.90
CA TYR A 74 -11.17 -14.17 -12.24
C TYR A 74 -11.26 -13.06 -13.29
N VAL A 75 -10.33 -13.06 -14.24
CA VAL A 75 -10.18 -12.05 -15.31
C VAL A 75 -9.92 -12.64 -16.70
N GLY A 76 -9.94 -13.97 -16.87
CA GLY A 76 -9.54 -14.65 -18.13
C GLY A 76 -10.46 -14.42 -19.33
N ASP A 77 -11.76 -14.70 -19.20
CA ASP A 77 -12.71 -14.72 -20.34
C ASP A 77 -13.60 -13.47 -20.46
N GLY A 78 -13.42 -12.48 -19.58
CA GLY A 78 -14.30 -11.32 -19.46
C GLY A 78 -13.63 -9.98 -19.80
N PRO A 79 -14.41 -8.88 -19.89
CA PRO A 79 -13.83 -7.55 -19.90
C PRO A 79 -12.98 -7.40 -18.64
N VAL A 80 -11.69 -7.09 -18.83
CA VAL A 80 -10.75 -6.92 -17.72
C VAL A 80 -11.25 -5.78 -16.84
N PRO A 81 -11.71 -6.06 -15.61
CA PRO A 81 -12.17 -5.01 -14.72
C PRO A 81 -11.00 -4.08 -14.40
N PRO A 82 -11.24 -2.79 -14.13
CA PRO A 82 -10.17 -1.88 -13.76
C PRO A 82 -9.39 -2.45 -12.57
N PRO A 83 -8.06 -2.27 -12.55
CA PRO A 83 -7.25 -2.69 -11.42
C PRO A 83 -7.75 -2.00 -10.16
N LEU A 84 -7.57 -2.64 -9.00
CA LEU A 84 -7.86 -2.01 -7.73
C LEU A 84 -7.02 -0.72 -7.62
N PRO A 85 -7.64 0.46 -7.43
CA PRO A 85 -6.87 1.70 -7.39
C PRO A 85 -5.96 1.70 -6.16
N GLN A 86 -4.80 2.36 -6.20
CA GLN A 86 -3.91 2.38 -5.03
C GLN A 86 -4.48 3.18 -3.85
N ARG A 87 -5.37 4.14 -4.15
CA ARG A 87 -6.07 5.01 -3.21
C ARG A 87 -7.48 5.27 -3.71
N MET A 88 -8.37 5.62 -2.80
CA MET A 88 -9.68 6.17 -3.13
C MET A 88 -9.87 7.49 -2.39
N THR A 89 -10.53 8.43 -3.05
CA THR A 89 -10.85 9.75 -2.51
C THR A 89 -12.29 9.77 -2.03
N VAL A 90 -12.52 10.22 -0.80
CA VAL A 90 -13.85 10.31 -0.20
C VAL A 90 -14.03 11.63 0.56
N ARG A 91 -15.26 12.14 0.54
CA ARG A 91 -15.71 13.29 1.33
C ARG A 91 -16.33 12.81 2.62
N VAL A 92 -15.69 13.08 3.75
CA VAL A 92 -16.18 12.65 5.06
C VAL A 92 -16.40 13.83 6.01
N PRO A 93 -17.36 13.74 6.94
CA PRO A 93 -17.50 14.73 7.99
C PRO A 93 -16.35 14.62 8.99
N ASP A 94 -15.69 15.73 9.23
CA ASP A 94 -14.74 15.97 10.31
C ASP A 94 -15.43 16.79 11.40
N TYR A 95 -15.55 16.20 12.58
CA TYR A 95 -16.14 16.82 13.77
C TYR A 95 -15.09 17.46 14.68
N GLY A 96 -13.83 17.49 14.25
CA GLY A 96 -12.71 18.00 15.02
C GLY A 96 -12.43 17.21 16.30
N THR A 97 -11.34 17.57 16.98
CA THR A 97 -10.94 16.97 18.26
C THR A 97 -10.61 18.02 19.33
N GLY A 98 -10.69 19.31 18.99
CA GLY A 98 -10.34 20.41 19.89
C GLY A 98 -11.53 20.84 20.76
N PRO A 99 -11.29 21.36 21.97
CA PRO A 99 -12.35 21.80 22.88
C PRO A 99 -13.21 22.94 22.30
N ASP A 100 -12.62 23.76 21.42
CA ASP A 100 -13.30 24.89 20.76
C ASP A 100 -13.88 24.52 19.40
N TYR A 101 -13.76 23.27 18.97
CA TYR A 101 -14.29 22.86 17.67
C TYR A 101 -15.82 22.84 17.70
N ARG A 102 -16.45 23.64 16.84
CA ARG A 102 -17.90 23.69 16.64
C ARG A 102 -18.22 23.48 15.17
N GLY A 103 -19.31 22.77 14.91
CA GLY A 103 -19.77 22.50 13.55
C GLY A 103 -19.34 21.14 13.01
N VAL A 104 -19.51 20.98 11.70
CA VAL A 104 -18.97 19.87 10.91
C VAL A 104 -18.31 20.44 9.67
N ARG A 105 -17.07 20.00 9.40
CA ARG A 105 -16.38 20.30 8.14
C ARG A 105 -16.42 19.08 7.24
N ILE A 106 -16.83 19.26 5.98
CA ILE A 106 -16.66 18.21 4.98
C ILE A 106 -15.25 18.31 4.42
N VAL A 107 -14.47 17.25 4.59
CA VAL A 107 -13.09 17.16 4.10
C VAL A 107 -13.00 16.07 3.05
N GLU A 108 -12.27 16.35 1.98
CA GLU A 108 -11.86 15.34 1.01
C GLU A 108 -10.55 14.69 1.49
N VAL A 109 -10.53 13.37 1.56
CA VAL A 109 -9.38 12.60 2.04
C VAL A 109 -9.10 11.40 1.16
N GLU A 110 -7.82 11.01 1.09
CA GLU A 110 -7.40 9.76 0.45
C GLU A 110 -7.24 8.64 1.47
N VAL A 111 -7.81 7.47 1.16
CA VAL A 111 -7.70 6.24 1.95
C VAL A 111 -7.37 5.03 1.09
N LEU A 112 -7.03 3.91 1.70
CA LEU A 112 -6.81 2.66 0.99
C LEU A 112 -8.14 2.12 0.44
N PRO A 113 -8.10 1.43 -0.71
CA PRO A 113 -9.28 0.81 -1.33
C PRO A 113 -9.68 -0.50 -0.63
N LEU A 114 -9.10 -0.81 0.54
CA LEU A 114 -9.25 -2.08 1.24
C LEU A 114 -9.98 -1.87 2.56
N CYS A 115 -10.98 -2.69 2.83
CA CYS A 115 -11.72 -2.68 4.09
C CYS A 115 -10.77 -3.09 5.24
N PRO A 116 -10.63 -2.29 6.32
CA PRO A 116 -9.71 -2.59 7.41
C PRO A 116 -10.11 -3.84 8.20
N ALA A 117 -11.39 -4.25 8.16
CA ALA A 117 -11.86 -5.44 8.86
C ALA A 117 -11.56 -6.74 8.13
N CYS A 118 -11.83 -6.83 6.81
CA CYS A 118 -11.71 -8.09 6.06
C CYS A 118 -10.60 -8.10 5.00
N GLY A 119 -9.99 -6.95 4.69
CA GLY A 119 -8.98 -6.79 3.66
C GLY A 119 -9.50 -6.89 2.22
N GLY A 120 -10.82 -7.02 2.04
CA GLY A 120 -11.48 -7.03 0.73
C GLY A 120 -11.62 -5.61 0.15
N PRO A 121 -12.10 -5.46 -1.09
CA PRO A 121 -12.33 -4.14 -1.69
C PRO A 121 -13.35 -3.31 -0.90
N ARG A 122 -13.07 -2.01 -0.76
CA ARG A 122 -13.81 -1.06 0.09
C ARG A 122 -14.94 -0.32 -0.65
N GLY A 123 -15.74 -1.05 -1.44
CA GLY A 123 -16.91 -0.48 -2.15
C GLY A 123 -16.62 0.79 -2.98
N PHE A 124 -15.38 0.97 -3.45
CA PHE A 124 -14.92 2.21 -4.10
C PHE A 124 -15.62 2.46 -5.44
N ASP A 125 -16.19 1.41 -6.04
CA ASP A 125 -17.00 1.44 -7.25
C ASP A 125 -18.45 1.92 -6.99
N ARG A 126 -18.84 2.09 -5.71
CA ARG A 126 -20.22 2.40 -5.28
C ARG A 126 -20.30 3.59 -4.35
N ILE A 127 -19.37 4.54 -4.49
CA ILE A 127 -19.40 5.78 -3.72
C ILE A 127 -20.59 6.62 -4.21
N THR A 128 -21.46 7.01 -3.29
CA THR A 128 -22.66 7.82 -3.57
C THR A 128 -22.72 9.02 -2.63
N PRO A 129 -23.16 10.20 -3.11
CA PRO A 129 -23.36 11.35 -2.25
C PRO A 129 -24.56 11.13 -1.31
N ASP A 130 -24.37 11.43 -0.03
CA ASP A 130 -25.36 11.34 1.04
C ASP A 130 -25.54 12.71 1.69
N ARG A 131 -26.77 13.22 1.70
CA ARG A 131 -27.10 14.51 2.34
C ARG A 131 -27.51 14.28 3.77
N PHE A 132 -26.96 15.07 4.69
CA PHE A 132 -27.33 15.04 6.11
C PHE A 132 -27.43 16.45 6.68
N GLN A 133 -28.24 16.62 7.71
CA GLN A 133 -28.40 17.90 8.42
C GLN A 133 -27.62 17.87 9.73
N ARG A 134 -26.88 18.95 10.02
CA ARG A 134 -26.15 19.15 11.28
C ARG A 134 -26.03 20.65 11.54
N ASP A 135 -26.26 21.07 12.79
CA ASP A 135 -26.15 22.47 13.23
C ASP A 135 -26.92 23.44 12.30
N ASP A 136 -28.18 23.09 12.02
CA ASP A 136 -29.11 23.81 11.12
C ASP A 136 -28.64 23.99 9.67
N ALA A 137 -27.52 23.37 9.28
CA ALA A 137 -27.00 23.37 7.92
C ALA A 137 -27.13 21.99 7.26
N TRP A 138 -27.33 21.99 5.94
CA TRP A 138 -27.29 20.78 5.11
C TRP A 138 -25.88 20.57 4.57
N HIS A 139 -25.34 19.38 4.77
CA HIS A 139 -24.05 18.95 4.27
C HIS A 139 -24.19 17.76 3.32
N THR A 140 -23.17 17.54 2.49
CA THR A 140 -23.07 16.35 1.63
C THR A 140 -21.77 15.63 1.96
N ARG A 141 -21.85 14.33 2.20
CA ARG A 141 -20.72 13.42 2.41
C ARG A 141 -20.79 12.28 1.41
N ASP A 142 -19.76 11.46 1.35
CA ASP A 142 -19.75 10.23 0.59
C ASP A 142 -20.17 9.05 1.47
N ARG A 143 -20.97 8.17 0.88
CA ARG A 143 -21.39 6.89 1.43
C ARG A 143 -20.94 5.77 0.50
N TRP A 144 -20.44 4.70 1.08
CA TRP A 144 -20.11 3.46 0.40
C TRP A 144 -20.49 2.28 1.30
N ASP A 145 -20.72 1.12 0.70
CA ASP A 145 -21.02 -0.10 1.43
C ASP A 145 -19.92 -1.13 1.17
N ASN A 146 -19.32 -1.65 2.25
CA ASN A 146 -18.35 -2.73 2.14
C ASN A 146 -19.06 -4.06 1.88
N PRO A 147 -18.63 -4.87 0.90
CA PRO A 147 -19.23 -6.18 0.63
C PRO A 147 -19.25 -7.14 1.84
N CYS A 148 -18.34 -6.95 2.80
CA CYS A 148 -18.32 -7.73 4.04
C CYS A 148 -19.29 -7.24 5.12
N GLY A 149 -20.03 -6.15 4.88
CA GLY A 149 -20.95 -5.53 5.84
C GLY A 149 -20.29 -4.65 6.91
N HIS A 150 -18.96 -4.52 6.91
CA HIS A 150 -18.25 -3.60 7.79
C HIS A 150 -18.68 -2.15 7.50
N LYS A 151 -18.98 -1.38 8.54
CA LYS A 151 -19.25 0.06 8.43
C LYS A 151 -17.99 0.82 8.80
N ASP A 152 -17.50 1.64 7.88
CA ASP A 152 -16.36 2.50 8.17
C ASP A 152 -16.81 3.69 9.00
N MET A 153 -16.24 3.82 10.19
CA MET A 153 -16.45 5.00 11.02
C MET A 153 -15.62 6.15 10.46
N TYR A 154 -16.21 7.35 10.34
CA TYR A 154 -15.52 8.50 9.75
C TYR A 154 -14.26 8.90 10.52
N GLU A 155 -14.24 8.71 11.84
CA GLU A 155 -13.05 8.94 12.66
C GLU A 155 -11.87 8.03 12.27
N ASP A 156 -12.15 6.76 11.97
CA ASP A 156 -11.15 5.79 11.52
C ASP A 156 -10.66 6.12 10.11
N VAL A 157 -11.57 6.55 9.23
CA VAL A 157 -11.23 7.03 7.87
C VAL A 157 -10.30 8.23 7.93
N LEU A 158 -10.59 9.21 8.80
CA LEU A 158 -9.74 10.39 9.00
C LEU A 158 -8.38 10.01 9.61
N ALA A 159 -8.35 9.06 10.56
CA ALA A 159 -7.11 8.57 11.14
C ALA A 159 -6.23 7.83 10.11
N GLU A 160 -6.85 7.01 9.26
CA GLU A 160 -6.20 6.34 8.14
C GLU A 160 -5.60 7.34 7.15
N ALA A 161 -6.38 8.34 6.73
CA ALA A 161 -5.92 9.39 5.83
C ALA A 161 -4.71 10.15 6.39
N ARG A 162 -4.74 10.52 7.69
CA ARG A 162 -3.59 11.13 8.37
C ARG A 162 -2.37 10.21 8.38
N SER A 163 -2.56 8.91 8.64
CA SER A 163 -1.47 7.92 8.62
C SER A 163 -0.83 7.82 7.23
N LEU A 164 -1.65 7.84 6.17
CA LEU A 164 -1.17 7.81 4.79
C LEU A 164 -0.42 9.10 4.43
N ALA A 165 -0.96 10.26 4.79
CA ALA A 165 -0.29 11.54 4.57
C ALA A 165 1.09 11.59 5.25
N LEU A 166 1.20 11.10 6.49
CA LEU A 166 2.48 10.99 7.21
C LEU A 166 3.45 10.00 6.55
N LYS A 167 2.97 8.93 5.92
CA LYS A 167 3.83 7.99 5.18
C LYS A 167 4.35 8.59 3.87
N VAL A 168 3.54 9.41 3.21
CA VAL A 168 3.94 10.16 2.01
C VAL A 168 5.00 11.19 2.38
N SER A 169 4.77 12.01 3.41
CA SER A 169 5.73 13.04 3.81
C SER A 169 7.06 12.46 4.32
N ARG A 170 7.04 11.25 4.90
CA ARG A 170 8.25 10.53 5.32
C ARG A 170 9.01 9.86 4.19
N SER A 171 8.44 9.75 2.99
CA SER A 171 9.15 9.26 1.84
C SER A 171 9.83 10.46 1.19
N PRO A 172 11.14 10.69 1.40
CA PRO A 172 11.80 11.83 0.78
C PRO A 172 11.59 11.75 -0.72
N SER A 173 11.03 12.80 -1.32
CA SER A 173 11.07 12.93 -2.77
C SER A 173 12.52 13.14 -3.18
N ALA A 174 12.86 12.82 -4.44
CA ALA A 174 14.20 13.07 -4.96
C ALA A 174 14.60 14.56 -4.88
N ASP A 175 13.60 15.45 -4.82
CA ASP A 175 13.76 16.89 -4.74
C ASP A 175 13.89 17.41 -3.30
N ASP A 176 13.37 16.69 -2.30
CA ASP A 176 13.37 17.10 -0.89
C ASP A 176 14.68 16.79 -0.14
N VAL A 177 15.59 15.98 -0.73
CA VAL A 177 16.84 15.61 -0.05
C VAL A 177 17.94 16.61 -0.36
N ASP A 178 18.14 17.55 0.58
CA ASP A 178 19.34 18.39 0.64
C ASP A 178 20.55 17.52 0.98
N GLY A 179 21.10 16.80 -0.01
CA GLY A 179 22.23 15.89 0.21
C GLY A 179 23.56 16.60 0.55
N GLY A 180 23.53 17.92 0.80
CA GLY A 180 24.72 18.72 1.09
C GLY A 180 25.79 18.55 0.01
N SER A 181 27.01 18.24 0.42
CA SER A 181 28.13 17.93 -0.49
C SER A 181 27.88 16.72 -1.40
N HIS A 182 26.89 15.88 -1.08
CA HIS A 182 26.55 14.66 -1.82
C HIS A 182 25.18 14.72 -2.51
N ALA A 183 24.58 15.90 -2.70
CA ALA A 183 23.24 16.05 -3.28
C ALA A 183 23.05 15.31 -4.63
N ALA A 184 24.01 15.40 -5.55
CA ALA A 184 23.94 14.71 -6.85
C ALA A 184 23.96 13.17 -6.70
N ALA A 185 24.83 12.65 -5.81
CA ALA A 185 24.92 11.22 -5.53
C ALA A 185 23.64 10.68 -4.86
N VAL A 186 23.07 11.45 -3.93
CA VAL A 186 21.82 11.10 -3.26
C VAL A 186 20.66 11.04 -4.26
N ARG A 187 20.53 12.04 -5.14
CA ARG A 187 19.51 12.05 -6.19
C ARG A 187 19.64 10.86 -7.13
N PHE A 188 20.87 10.57 -7.58
CA PHE A 188 21.18 9.41 -8.42
C PHE A 188 20.72 8.09 -7.77
N LEU A 189 20.92 7.93 -6.46
CA LEU A 189 20.48 6.74 -5.74
C LEU A 189 18.96 6.65 -5.58
N VAL A 190 18.28 7.78 -5.35
CA VAL A 190 16.82 7.82 -5.24
C VAL A 190 16.18 7.44 -6.58
N GLU A 191 16.65 8.04 -7.68
CA GLU A 191 16.21 7.72 -9.04
C GLU A 191 16.51 6.25 -9.40
N GLY A 192 17.74 5.78 -9.13
CA GLY A 192 18.12 4.40 -9.36
C GLY A 192 17.28 3.39 -8.55
N ALA A 193 16.93 3.74 -7.30
CA ALA A 193 16.06 2.92 -6.46
C ALA A 193 14.60 2.92 -6.91
N ALA A 194 14.14 3.97 -7.60
CA ALA A 194 12.83 4.01 -8.23
C ALA A 194 12.80 3.17 -9.52
N ALA A 195 13.88 3.19 -10.31
CA ALA A 195 13.97 2.48 -11.58
C ALA A 195 14.25 0.97 -11.46
N LYS A 196 15.04 0.55 -10.45
CA LYS A 196 15.50 -0.84 -10.31
C LYS A 196 14.93 -1.50 -9.06
N ARG A 197 14.12 -2.54 -9.27
CA ARG A 197 13.65 -3.41 -8.18
C ARG A 197 14.85 -4.17 -7.58
N PHE A 198 14.95 -4.19 -6.25
CA PHE A 198 16.06 -4.78 -5.48
C PHE A 198 17.43 -4.08 -5.63
N PHE A 199 17.44 -2.78 -5.95
CA PHE A 199 18.68 -1.99 -5.96
C PHE A 199 19.29 -1.89 -4.55
N HIS A 200 20.29 -2.72 -4.30
CA HIS A 200 20.93 -2.83 -2.98
C HIS A 200 22.20 -1.97 -2.90
N ALA A 201 22.66 -1.67 -1.68
CA ALA A 201 23.74 -0.73 -1.43
C ALA A 201 25.06 -1.08 -2.16
N LYS A 202 25.38 -2.37 -2.33
CA LYS A 202 26.57 -2.78 -3.12
C LYS A 202 26.46 -2.40 -4.61
N GLN A 203 25.28 -2.57 -5.22
CA GLN A 203 25.03 -2.10 -6.59
C GLN A 203 25.00 -0.57 -6.67
N ALA A 204 24.42 0.09 -5.65
CA ALA A 204 24.41 1.54 -5.53
C ALA A 204 25.82 2.13 -5.46
N ALA A 205 26.70 1.58 -4.62
CA ALA A 205 28.10 2.02 -4.53
C ALA A 205 28.86 1.81 -5.84
N GLN A 206 28.62 0.70 -6.54
CA GLN A 206 29.20 0.46 -7.85
C GLN A 206 28.71 1.48 -8.89
N ALA A 207 27.40 1.69 -8.97
CA ALA A 207 26.78 2.64 -9.90
C ALA A 207 27.21 4.08 -9.63
N LEU A 208 27.36 4.48 -8.36
CA LEU A 208 27.91 5.79 -7.99
C LEU A 208 29.36 5.96 -8.45
N HIS A 209 30.18 4.92 -8.30
CA HIS A 209 31.55 4.95 -8.77
C HIS A 209 31.63 5.11 -10.28
N GLU A 210 30.82 4.34 -11.03
CA GLU A 210 30.71 4.43 -12.49
C GLU A 210 30.19 5.79 -12.96
N ALA A 211 29.31 6.44 -12.18
CA ALA A 211 28.80 7.78 -12.43
C ALA A 211 29.76 8.92 -11.98
N GLY A 212 30.97 8.59 -11.50
CA GLY A 212 31.96 9.59 -11.07
C GLY A 212 31.79 10.11 -9.63
N HIS A 213 30.80 9.62 -8.88
CA HIS A 213 30.59 9.94 -7.47
C HIS A 213 31.46 9.04 -6.55
N THR A 214 32.78 9.08 -6.77
CA THR A 214 33.75 8.16 -6.15
C THR A 214 33.79 8.25 -4.62
N GLU A 215 33.75 9.46 -4.07
CA GLU A 215 33.73 9.71 -2.62
C GLU A 215 32.47 9.11 -1.96
N ALA A 216 31.29 9.43 -2.49
CA ALA A 216 30.02 8.89 -2.01
C ALA A 216 29.97 7.36 -2.11
N ALA A 217 30.53 6.78 -3.18
CA ALA A 217 30.68 5.33 -3.30
C ALA A 217 31.59 4.74 -2.20
N GLY A 218 32.67 5.43 -1.84
CA GLY A 218 33.55 5.08 -0.73
C GLY A 218 32.82 5.02 0.61
N ILE A 219 32.09 6.08 0.96
CA ILE A 219 31.30 6.18 2.20
C ILE A 219 30.31 5.01 2.31
N ILE A 220 29.60 4.66 1.23
CA ILE A 220 28.64 3.55 1.25
C ILE A 220 29.34 2.20 1.44
N ARG A 221 30.50 1.98 0.80
CA ARG A 221 31.26 0.73 0.97
C ARG A 221 31.77 0.58 2.40
N GLU A 222 32.28 1.64 3.00
CA GLU A 222 32.72 1.65 4.41
C GLU A 222 31.55 1.34 5.34
N GLN A 223 30.40 1.99 5.15
CA GLN A 223 29.22 1.73 5.96
C GLN A 223 28.66 0.31 5.78
N LEU A 224 28.80 -0.28 4.60
CA LEU A 224 28.48 -1.69 4.34
C LEU A 224 29.42 -2.65 5.09
N GLN A 225 30.70 -2.32 5.22
CA GLN A 225 31.67 -3.12 5.99
C GLN A 225 31.41 -3.02 7.50
N ALA A 226 31.07 -1.82 7.99
CA ALA A 226 30.78 -1.59 9.40
C ALA A 226 29.48 -2.27 9.87
N ARG A 227 28.48 -2.40 8.99
CA ARG A 227 27.18 -3.02 9.34
C ARG A 227 27.20 -4.53 9.15
N ARG A 228 26.75 -5.27 10.17
CA ARG A 228 26.33 -6.67 10.01
C ARG A 228 24.94 -6.73 9.38
N GLY A 229 24.85 -6.66 8.05
CA GLY A 229 23.58 -6.86 7.35
C GLY A 229 23.49 -6.23 5.96
N ALA A 230 22.36 -6.50 5.29
CA ALA A 230 22.04 -5.89 4.00
C ALA A 230 21.56 -4.45 4.18
N MET A 231 21.89 -3.61 3.20
CA MET A 231 21.44 -2.22 3.11
C MET A 231 20.84 -1.97 1.73
N SER A 232 19.69 -1.33 1.68
CA SER A 232 19.04 -0.90 0.43
C SER A 232 19.69 0.39 -0.12
N ALA A 233 19.52 0.67 -1.41
CA ALA A 233 19.96 1.93 -1.99
C ALA A 233 19.31 3.16 -1.32
N LYS A 234 18.05 3.06 -0.86
CA LYS A 234 17.39 4.13 -0.10
C LYS A 234 18.08 4.40 1.25
N GLN A 235 18.47 3.35 1.96
CA GLN A 235 19.23 3.49 3.21
C GLN A 235 20.63 4.06 2.95
N ALA A 236 21.25 3.71 1.82
CA ALA A 236 22.53 4.29 1.41
C ALA A 236 22.40 5.79 1.08
N ALA A 237 21.35 6.19 0.37
CA ALA A 237 21.02 7.59 0.09
C ALA A 237 20.79 8.39 1.38
N HIS A 238 20.02 7.85 2.31
CA HIS A 238 19.82 8.47 3.63
C HIS A 238 21.14 8.62 4.40
N HIS A 239 22.03 7.61 4.35
CA HIS A 239 23.30 7.69 5.03
C HIS A 239 24.21 8.79 4.45
N LEU A 240 24.29 8.90 3.12
CA LEU A 240 25.03 9.97 2.45
C LEU A 240 24.49 11.36 2.81
N HIS A 241 23.16 11.52 2.88
CA HIS A 241 22.54 12.76 3.32
C HIS A 241 22.96 13.15 4.74
N THR A 242 22.95 12.18 5.69
CA THR A 242 23.38 12.41 7.07
C THR A 242 24.87 12.80 7.17
N VAL A 243 25.76 12.18 6.39
CA VAL A 243 27.20 12.45 6.43
C VAL A 243 27.57 13.76 5.72
N GLY A 244 26.85 14.11 4.64
CA GLY A 244 27.10 15.33 3.85
C GLY A 244 26.70 16.65 4.52
N GLY A 245 26.35 16.64 5.80
CA GLY A 245 25.98 17.83 6.56
C GLY A 245 24.58 18.36 6.26
N GLY A 246 23.72 17.55 5.61
CA GLY A 246 22.30 17.85 5.48
C GLY A 246 21.65 17.76 6.86
N GLY A 247 21.59 18.88 7.58
CA GLY A 247 20.69 18.99 8.72
C GLY A 247 19.25 18.79 8.24
N PRO A 248 18.35 18.19 9.05
CA PRO A 248 16.94 18.18 8.70
C PRO A 248 16.49 19.64 8.54
N ARG A 249 16.00 19.99 7.35
CA ARG A 249 15.26 21.25 7.16
C ARG A 249 13.91 21.17 7.87
#